data_AF-A0A9W7XEF9-F1
#
_entry.id   AF-A0A9W7XEF9-F1
#
_cell.length_a   1.000
_cell.length_b   1.000
_cell.length_c   1.000
_cell.angle_alpha   90.00
_cell.angle_beta   90.00
_cell.angle_gamma   90.00
#
_symmetry.space_group_name_H-M   'P 1'
#
loop_
_entity.id
_entity.type
_entity.pdbx_description
1 polymer ?
#
loop_
_entity_poly.entity_id
_entity_poly.type
_entity_poly.pdbx_seq_one_letter_code
_entity_poly.pdbx_strand_id
1 'polypeptide(L)'
;PDNKGEKETRQADKDLKEIEEALRKVRIEWIKKTKDDSVREKLVTELISASTSDSDKAAVLSAQLEAIDVARENSLPWSEHAKFTEAAAKRAVEIADRIVDLTYSTALTSRLYETQQAKTASAEEKELKQKADKAKEQLVAAMTSKCRALAYIATQASFSCASSESSVELVDMAEATAEDDVSLEADTVPKATKDYERAVAQLAQWVSGSQADEAKHLFATVPLHIAKHHYGQALQPVLKWLAKAPLLVANAAERKSMAELRDQLLAKLHWTVWTDHYHALSAAESPASYEAL
;
A
#
# COMPACT_ATOMS: atom_id res chain seq x y z
N PRO A 1 23.57 -51.68 -21.51
CA PRO A 1 22.26 -51.89 -20.87
C PRO A 1 22.01 -50.97 -19.66
N ASP A 2 22.72 -49.85 -19.54
CA ASP A 2 22.79 -49.11 -18.26
C ASP A 2 22.09 -47.74 -18.24
N ASN A 3 21.26 -47.44 -19.24
CA ASN A 3 20.69 -46.09 -19.40
C ASN A 3 19.23 -45.95 -18.90
N LYS A 4 18.70 -46.96 -18.20
CA LYS A 4 17.33 -46.95 -17.64
C LYS A 4 17.27 -46.44 -16.20
N GLY A 5 18.23 -46.84 -15.36
CA GLY A 5 18.29 -46.42 -13.95
C GLY A 5 18.57 -44.93 -13.75
N GLU A 6 19.43 -44.31 -14.58
CA GLU A 6 19.71 -42.87 -14.51
C GLU A 6 18.54 -41.98 -14.98
N LYS A 7 17.63 -42.51 -15.80
CA LYS A 7 16.43 -41.77 -16.23
C LYS A 7 15.33 -41.80 -15.17
N GLU A 8 15.17 -42.90 -14.45
CA GLU A 8 14.18 -43.04 -13.37
C GLU A 8 14.55 -42.20 -12.14
N THR A 9 15.84 -42.13 -11.77
CA THR A 9 16.30 -41.25 -10.68
C THR A 9 16.16 -39.77 -11.01
N ARG A 10 16.47 -39.35 -12.25
CA ARG A 10 16.28 -37.95 -12.69
C ARG A 10 14.81 -37.53 -12.73
N GLN A 11 13.89 -38.46 -13.04
CA GLN A 11 12.46 -38.18 -13.00
C GLN A 11 11.95 -38.08 -11.56
N ALA A 12 12.38 -38.98 -10.67
CA ALA A 12 12.03 -38.91 -9.24
C ALA A 12 12.53 -37.62 -8.58
N ASP A 13 13.75 -37.17 -8.89
CA ASP A 13 14.29 -35.90 -8.38
C ASP A 13 13.53 -34.68 -8.91
N LYS A 14 12.99 -34.78 -10.14
CA LYS A 14 12.16 -33.73 -10.73
C LYS A 14 10.79 -33.68 -10.05
N ASP A 15 10.15 -34.83 -9.89
CA ASP A 15 8.84 -34.95 -9.23
C ASP A 15 8.92 -34.48 -7.77
N LEU A 16 10.03 -34.78 -7.07
CA LEU A 16 10.26 -34.35 -5.69
C LEU A 16 10.38 -32.81 -5.59
N LYS A 17 11.09 -32.17 -6.53
CA LYS A 17 11.15 -30.70 -6.61
C LYS A 17 9.78 -30.08 -6.89
N GLU A 18 8.99 -30.67 -7.77
CA GLU A 18 7.63 -30.19 -8.08
C GLU A 18 6.71 -30.27 -6.85
N ILE A 19 6.82 -31.35 -6.06
CA ILE A 19 6.07 -31.51 -4.80
C ILE A 19 6.52 -30.48 -3.76
N GLU A 20 7.83 -30.25 -3.60
CA GLU A 20 8.36 -29.25 -2.67
C GLU A 20 7.90 -27.83 -3.04
N GLU A 21 7.86 -27.49 -4.32
CA GLU A 21 7.34 -26.21 -4.82
C GLU A 21 5.83 -26.07 -4.58
N ALA A 22 5.05 -27.12 -4.83
CA ALA A 22 3.61 -27.12 -4.57
C ALA A 22 3.32 -26.94 -3.07
N LEU A 23 4.04 -27.66 -2.21
CA LEU A 23 3.90 -27.56 -0.76
C LEU A 23 4.31 -26.17 -0.26
N ARG A 24 5.34 -25.57 -0.86
CA ARG A 24 5.74 -24.18 -0.59
C ARG A 24 4.61 -23.19 -0.92
N LYS A 25 3.99 -23.30 -2.10
CA LYS A 25 2.85 -22.44 -2.49
C LYS A 25 1.68 -22.57 -1.50
N VAL A 26 1.38 -23.79 -1.06
CA VAL A 26 0.33 -24.04 -0.06
C VAL A 26 0.68 -23.37 1.28
N ARG A 27 1.93 -23.48 1.74
CA ARG A 27 2.37 -22.84 2.99
C ARG A 27 2.32 -21.30 2.92
N ILE A 28 2.65 -20.72 1.76
CA ILE A 28 2.52 -19.26 1.54
C ILE A 28 1.06 -18.83 1.60
N GLU A 29 0.15 -19.58 0.97
CA GLU A 29 -1.29 -19.32 1.05
C GLU A 29 -1.85 -19.47 2.48
N TRP A 30 -1.27 -20.35 3.28
CA TRP A 30 -1.65 -20.50 4.69
C TRP A 30 -1.29 -19.30 5.56
N ILE A 31 -0.21 -18.57 5.24
CA ILE A 31 0.13 -17.32 5.94
C ILE A 31 -1.05 -16.33 5.86
N LYS A 32 -1.68 -16.23 4.69
CA LYS A 32 -2.81 -15.31 4.46
C LYS A 32 -4.07 -15.69 5.25
N LYS A 33 -4.32 -17.00 5.39
CA LYS A 33 -5.54 -17.53 6.01
C LYS A 33 -5.46 -17.69 7.53
N THR A 34 -4.24 -17.69 8.08
CA THR A 34 -4.03 -17.89 9.52
C THR A 34 -4.44 -16.65 10.30
N LYS A 35 -5.38 -16.81 11.25
CA LYS A 35 -5.88 -15.72 12.10
C LYS A 35 -5.00 -15.42 13.31
N ASP A 36 -4.20 -16.39 13.75
CA ASP A 36 -3.32 -16.27 14.90
C ASP A 36 -1.95 -15.71 14.49
N ASP A 37 -1.61 -14.53 15.01
CA ASP A 37 -0.34 -13.85 14.76
C ASP A 37 0.87 -14.69 15.16
N SER A 38 0.80 -15.40 16.29
CA SER A 38 1.94 -16.17 16.80
C SER A 38 2.25 -17.37 15.90
N VAL A 39 1.21 -18.06 15.45
CA VAL A 39 1.35 -19.21 14.53
C VAL A 39 1.86 -18.73 13.17
N ARG A 40 1.34 -17.60 12.69
CA ARG A 40 1.77 -16.99 11.43
C ARG A 40 3.23 -16.58 11.44
N GLU A 41 3.71 -15.99 12.53
CA GLU A 41 5.12 -15.63 12.70
C GLU A 41 6.07 -16.82 12.65
N LYS A 42 5.71 -17.92 13.34
CA LYS A 42 6.51 -19.14 13.32
C LYS A 42 6.60 -19.70 11.92
N LEU A 43 5.47 -19.79 11.20
CA LEU A 43 5.42 -20.27 9.82
C LEU A 43 6.26 -19.40 8.89
N VAL A 44 6.20 -18.07 9.01
CA VAL A 44 7.02 -17.14 8.24
C VAL A 44 8.51 -17.35 8.52
N THR A 45 8.88 -17.47 9.79
CA THR A 45 10.29 -17.64 10.20
C THR A 45 10.87 -18.95 9.66
N GLU A 46 10.11 -20.04 9.78
CA GLU A 46 10.48 -21.34 9.22
C GLU A 46 10.65 -21.25 7.70
N LEU A 47 9.70 -20.65 6.99
CA LEU A 47 9.77 -20.52 5.53
C LEU A 47 10.93 -19.63 5.07
N ILE A 48 11.21 -18.52 5.75
CA ILE A 48 12.36 -17.66 5.44
C ILE A 48 13.67 -18.42 5.68
N SER A 49 13.78 -19.18 6.78
CA SER A 49 14.98 -19.96 7.09
C SER A 49 15.23 -21.10 6.09
N ALA A 50 14.17 -21.67 5.53
CA ALA A 50 14.23 -22.72 4.52
C ALA A 50 14.43 -22.17 3.09
N SER A 51 14.31 -20.85 2.89
CA SER A 51 14.39 -20.22 1.57
C SER A 51 15.84 -19.92 1.18
N THR A 52 16.25 -20.43 0.02
CA THR A 52 17.60 -20.20 -0.53
C THR A 52 17.68 -18.97 -1.43
N SER A 53 16.56 -18.51 -1.98
CA SER A 53 16.53 -17.35 -2.88
C SER A 53 15.86 -16.13 -2.24
N ASP A 54 16.33 -14.94 -2.61
CA ASP A 54 15.74 -13.68 -2.13
C ASP A 54 14.34 -13.43 -2.72
N SER A 55 14.06 -13.96 -3.90
CA SER A 55 12.71 -13.96 -4.48
C SER A 55 11.72 -14.78 -3.65
N ASP A 56 12.15 -15.90 -3.09
CA ASP A 56 11.30 -16.74 -2.22
C ASP A 56 11.02 -16.02 -0.90
N LYS A 57 12.06 -15.44 -0.28
CA LYS A 57 11.90 -14.65 0.95
C LYS A 57 10.95 -13.47 0.75
N ALA A 58 11.07 -12.77 -0.37
CA ALA A 58 10.17 -11.67 -0.74
C ALA A 58 8.73 -12.14 -0.91
N ALA A 59 8.49 -13.32 -1.49
CA ALA A 59 7.15 -13.89 -1.64
C ALA A 59 6.50 -14.25 -0.29
N VAL A 60 7.27 -14.85 0.63
CA VAL A 60 6.82 -15.16 2.00
C VAL A 60 6.47 -13.88 2.75
N LEU A 61 7.34 -12.87 2.71
CA LEU A 61 7.11 -11.57 3.32
C LEU A 61 5.91 -10.84 2.70
N SER A 62 5.72 -10.94 1.38
CA SER A 62 4.56 -10.35 0.69
C SER A 62 3.26 -10.98 1.19
N ALA A 63 3.21 -12.30 1.39
CA ALA A 63 2.04 -12.96 1.95
C ALA A 63 1.77 -12.56 3.41
N GLN A 64 2.82 -12.33 4.21
CA GLN A 64 2.67 -11.81 5.56
C GLN A 64 2.12 -10.38 5.55
N LEU A 65 2.62 -9.53 4.64
CA LEU A 65 2.17 -8.15 4.47
C LEU A 65 0.70 -8.09 4.02
N GLU A 66 0.32 -8.93 3.05
CA GLU A 66 -1.07 -9.09 2.63
C GLU A 66 -1.96 -9.55 3.79
N ALA A 67 -1.49 -10.45 4.66
CA ALA A 67 -2.29 -10.89 5.79
C ALA A 67 -2.54 -9.77 6.82
N ILE A 68 -1.58 -8.84 6.98
CA ILE A 68 -1.73 -7.63 7.79
C ILE A 68 -2.70 -6.65 7.09
N ASP A 69 -2.58 -6.52 5.77
CA ASP A 69 -3.42 -5.64 4.95
C ASP A 69 -4.86 -6.16 4.78
N VAL A 70 -5.12 -7.47 4.79
CA VAL A 70 -6.46 -8.08 4.74
C VAL A 70 -7.15 -7.96 6.10
N ALA A 71 -6.41 -8.05 7.20
CA ALA A 71 -6.95 -7.71 8.53
C ALA A 71 -7.43 -6.24 8.61
N ARG A 72 -6.99 -5.39 7.67
CA ARG A 72 -7.41 -3.99 7.51
C ARG A 72 -8.69 -3.83 6.68
N GLU A 73 -9.11 -4.82 5.88
CA GLU A 73 -10.25 -4.69 4.94
C GLU A 73 -11.55 -4.36 5.68
N ASN A 74 -11.90 -3.07 5.67
CA ASN A 74 -13.23 -2.43 5.72
C ASN A 74 -13.12 -0.94 6.11
N SER A 75 -11.92 -0.42 6.40
CA SER A 75 -11.73 0.99 6.72
C SER A 75 -10.60 1.62 5.92
N LEU A 76 -10.84 2.83 5.44
CA LEU A 76 -9.79 3.67 4.86
C LEU A 76 -8.67 3.86 5.91
N PRO A 77 -7.39 3.87 5.52
CA PRO A 77 -6.23 3.87 6.43
C PRO A 77 -6.23 4.99 7.48
N TRP A 78 -7.01 6.04 7.31
CA TRP A 78 -7.10 7.23 8.16
C TRP A 78 -8.47 7.37 8.83
N SER A 79 -9.33 6.34 8.78
CA SER A 79 -10.61 6.40 9.50
C SER A 79 -10.38 6.22 11.00
N GLU A 80 -11.10 6.99 11.80
CA GLU A 80 -11.09 6.91 13.27
C GLU A 80 -11.55 5.52 13.79
N HIS A 81 -12.10 4.68 12.91
CA HIS A 81 -12.58 3.33 13.19
C HIS A 81 -11.65 2.23 12.64
N ALA A 82 -10.45 2.56 12.18
CA ALA A 82 -9.47 1.56 11.78
C ALA A 82 -9.12 0.68 13.00
N LYS A 83 -9.41 -0.62 12.93
CA LYS A 83 -8.98 -1.64 13.91
C LYS A 83 -7.49 -1.97 13.73
N PHE A 84 -6.68 -0.92 13.60
CA PHE A 84 -5.28 -1.05 13.28
C PHE A 84 -4.47 -0.64 14.50
N THR A 85 -3.56 -1.48 14.96
CA THR A 85 -2.71 -1.12 16.09
C THR A 85 -1.46 -0.43 15.56
N GLU A 86 -0.90 0.50 16.34
CA GLU A 86 0.39 1.12 16.01
C GLU A 86 1.49 0.07 15.81
N ALA A 87 1.45 -1.02 16.59
CA ALA A 87 2.35 -2.16 16.47
C ALA A 87 2.24 -2.85 15.10
N ALA A 88 1.02 -3.09 14.60
CA ALA A 88 0.80 -3.65 13.27
C ALA A 88 1.29 -2.72 12.16
N ALA A 89 1.13 -1.40 12.34
CA ALA A 89 1.63 -0.39 11.41
C ALA A 89 3.16 -0.40 11.29
N LYS A 90 3.85 -0.35 12.44
CA LYS A 90 5.32 -0.42 12.50
C LYS A 90 5.84 -1.70 11.85
N ARG A 91 5.19 -2.83 12.14
CA ARG A 91 5.53 -4.12 11.56
C ARG A 91 5.34 -4.16 10.04
N ALA A 92 4.25 -3.60 9.53
CA ALA A 92 4.02 -3.52 8.08
C ALA A 92 5.12 -2.72 7.38
N VAL A 93 5.60 -1.63 7.99
CA VAL A 93 6.74 -0.84 7.49
C VAL A 93 8.02 -1.69 7.45
N GLU A 94 8.34 -2.39 8.54
CA GLU A 94 9.54 -3.26 8.61
C GLU A 94 9.52 -4.38 7.56
N ILE A 95 8.37 -5.03 7.37
CA ILE A 95 8.20 -6.09 6.36
C ILE A 95 8.35 -5.51 4.96
N ALA A 96 7.73 -4.36 4.69
CA ALA A 96 7.82 -3.69 3.40
C ALA A 96 9.26 -3.28 3.07
N ASP A 97 10.01 -2.73 4.04
CA ASP A 97 11.43 -2.37 3.87
C ASP A 97 12.27 -3.60 3.51
N ARG A 98 12.04 -4.73 4.19
CA ARG A 98 12.71 -5.99 3.84
C ARG A 98 12.39 -6.46 2.41
N ILE A 99 11.14 -6.33 1.97
CA ILE A 99 10.75 -6.69 0.60
C ILE A 99 11.45 -5.77 -0.40
N VAL A 100 11.50 -4.46 -0.12
CA VAL A 100 12.19 -3.48 -0.97
C VAL A 100 13.67 -3.87 -1.11
N ASP A 101 14.37 -4.13 -0.01
CA ASP A 101 15.79 -4.51 -0.05
C ASP A 101 16.05 -5.78 -0.88
N LEU A 102 15.17 -6.78 -0.77
CA LEU A 102 15.29 -8.06 -1.49
C LEU A 102 14.94 -7.95 -2.99
N THR A 103 14.03 -7.04 -3.35
CA THR A 103 13.48 -6.97 -4.71
C THR A 103 14.03 -5.82 -5.55
N TYR A 104 14.58 -4.77 -4.93
CA TYR A 104 14.96 -3.53 -5.62
C TYR A 104 15.93 -3.76 -6.80
N SER A 105 17.00 -4.54 -6.59
CA SER A 105 17.99 -4.84 -7.63
C SER A 105 17.37 -5.60 -8.82
N THR A 106 16.49 -6.55 -8.53
CA THR A 106 15.82 -7.37 -9.54
C THR A 106 14.74 -6.55 -10.28
N ALA A 107 13.97 -5.73 -9.58
CA ALA A 107 12.97 -4.85 -10.16
C ALA A 107 13.61 -3.77 -11.05
N LEU A 108 14.81 -3.28 -10.69
CA LEU A 108 15.57 -2.33 -11.50
C LEU A 108 15.88 -2.90 -12.89
N THR A 109 16.09 -4.21 -13.00
CA THR A 109 16.34 -4.85 -14.30
C THR A 109 15.13 -4.73 -15.24
N SER A 110 13.88 -4.84 -14.75
CA SER A 110 12.66 -4.65 -15.57
C SER A 110 12.66 -3.26 -16.23
N ARG A 111 13.01 -2.22 -15.47
CA ARG A 111 13.10 -0.84 -15.97
C ARG A 111 14.18 -0.67 -17.06
N LEU A 112 15.31 -1.35 -16.91
CA LEU A 112 16.38 -1.35 -17.91
C LEU A 112 15.97 -2.10 -19.20
N TYR A 113 15.23 -3.20 -19.06
CA TYR A 113 14.67 -3.96 -20.19
C TYR A 113 13.57 -3.20 -20.94
N GLU A 114 12.72 -2.43 -20.26
CA GLU A 114 11.74 -1.53 -20.90
C GLU A 114 12.43 -0.53 -21.86
N THR A 115 13.66 -0.08 -21.52
CA THR A 115 14.48 0.79 -22.38
C THR A 115 15.26 0.06 -23.48
N GLN A 116 15.46 -1.25 -23.40
CA GLN A 116 16.26 -2.04 -24.36
C GLN A 116 15.45 -3.17 -25.02
N GLN A 117 14.90 -2.84 -26.20
CA GLN A 117 14.49 -3.74 -27.29
C GLN A 117 13.35 -4.77 -27.05
N ALA A 118 12.17 -4.46 -27.60
CA ALA A 118 11.00 -5.34 -27.62
C ALA A 118 10.92 -6.32 -28.81
N LYS A 119 11.87 -6.34 -29.76
CA LYS A 119 11.62 -6.97 -31.08
C LYS A 119 12.31 -8.31 -31.37
N THR A 120 13.30 -8.74 -30.58
CA THR A 120 14.00 -10.03 -30.81
C THR A 120 14.44 -10.72 -29.51
N ALA A 121 13.60 -10.69 -28.46
CA ALA A 121 13.98 -11.28 -27.18
C ALA A 121 13.99 -12.83 -27.23
N SER A 122 15.09 -13.42 -26.75
CA SER A 122 15.25 -14.88 -26.59
C SER A 122 14.27 -15.44 -25.54
N ALA A 123 14.10 -16.77 -25.49
CA ALA A 123 13.24 -17.40 -24.47
C ALA A 123 13.73 -17.11 -23.04
N GLU A 124 15.05 -17.07 -22.84
CA GLU A 124 15.66 -16.76 -21.54
C GLU A 124 15.46 -15.30 -21.13
N GLU A 125 15.55 -14.36 -22.09
CA GLU A 125 15.28 -12.94 -21.85
C GLU A 125 13.81 -12.68 -21.50
N LYS A 126 12.88 -13.42 -22.09
CA LYS A 126 11.46 -13.36 -21.73
C LYS A 126 11.20 -13.86 -20.31
N GLU A 127 11.84 -14.94 -19.90
CA GLU A 127 11.71 -15.47 -18.53
C GLU A 127 12.32 -14.50 -17.51
N LEU A 128 13.46 -13.91 -17.82
CA LEU A 128 14.13 -12.93 -16.95
C LEU A 128 13.30 -11.65 -16.83
N LYS A 129 12.70 -11.18 -17.92
CA LYS A 129 11.73 -10.08 -17.89
C LYS A 129 10.51 -10.41 -17.02
N GLN A 130 9.91 -11.58 -17.17
CA GLN A 130 8.76 -11.97 -16.33
C GLN A 130 9.12 -12.00 -14.84
N LYS A 131 10.31 -12.49 -14.48
CA LYS A 131 10.81 -12.45 -13.09
C LYS A 131 10.99 -11.01 -12.60
N ALA A 132 11.54 -10.14 -13.44
CA ALA A 132 11.74 -8.74 -13.10
C ALA A 132 10.42 -7.95 -12.98
N ASP A 133 9.45 -8.22 -13.85
CA ASP A 133 8.11 -7.61 -13.81
C ASP A 133 7.36 -8.06 -12.54
N LYS A 134 7.46 -9.35 -12.18
CA LYS A 134 6.91 -9.85 -10.92
C LYS A 134 7.57 -9.21 -9.70
N ALA A 135 8.90 -9.01 -9.73
CA ALA A 135 9.62 -8.30 -8.66
C ALA A 135 9.18 -6.82 -8.56
N LYS A 136 8.94 -6.16 -9.71
CA LYS A 136 8.38 -4.79 -9.76
C LYS A 136 6.98 -4.73 -9.15
N GLU A 137 6.10 -5.68 -9.47
CA GLU A 137 4.76 -5.77 -8.88
C GLU A 137 4.82 -5.94 -7.36
N GLN A 138 5.68 -6.84 -6.87
CA GLN A 138 5.91 -7.06 -5.44
C GLN A 138 6.45 -5.80 -4.75
N LEU A 139 7.40 -5.11 -5.39
CA LEU A 139 7.96 -3.86 -4.89
C LEU A 139 6.90 -2.76 -4.79
N VAL A 140 6.07 -2.58 -5.83
CA VAL A 140 4.98 -1.59 -5.82
C VAL A 140 3.95 -1.92 -4.75
N ALA A 141 3.58 -3.19 -4.58
CA ALA A 141 2.65 -3.62 -3.54
C ALA A 141 3.21 -3.35 -2.12
N ALA A 142 4.47 -3.70 -1.87
CA ALA A 142 5.15 -3.44 -0.60
C ALA A 142 5.24 -1.94 -0.29
N MET A 143 5.65 -1.13 -1.27
CA MET A 143 5.71 0.33 -1.14
C MET A 143 4.34 0.96 -0.90
N THR A 144 3.29 0.43 -1.53
CA THR A 144 1.91 0.90 -1.30
C THR A 144 1.46 0.60 0.13
N SER A 145 1.70 -0.60 0.64
CA SER A 145 1.38 -0.96 2.03
C SER A 145 2.22 -0.14 3.03
N LYS A 146 3.51 0.08 2.76
CA LYS A 146 4.38 0.98 3.54
C LYS A 146 3.80 2.40 3.63
N CYS A 147 3.39 2.98 2.51
CA CYS A 147 2.76 4.30 2.48
C CYS A 147 1.49 4.34 3.33
N ARG A 148 0.65 3.31 3.26
CA ARG A 148 -0.57 3.21 4.07
C ARG A 148 -0.28 3.08 5.57
N ALA A 149 0.71 2.28 5.95
CA ALA A 149 1.11 2.11 7.34
C ALA A 149 1.71 3.41 7.93
N LEU A 150 2.54 4.11 7.16
CA LEU A 150 3.09 5.40 7.56
C LEU A 150 2.02 6.50 7.63
N ALA A 151 1.05 6.50 6.72
CA ALA A 151 -0.11 7.40 6.79
C ALA A 151 -0.88 7.22 8.10
N TYR A 152 -1.11 5.98 8.51
CA TYR A 152 -1.76 5.70 9.79
C TYR A 152 -0.96 6.24 10.97
N ILE A 153 0.34 5.96 11.03
CA ILE A 153 1.22 6.44 12.11
C ILE A 153 1.23 7.97 12.16
N ALA A 154 1.33 8.63 11.00
CA ALA A 154 1.36 10.09 10.91
C ALA A 154 0.03 10.72 11.34
N THR A 155 -1.10 10.14 10.92
CA THR A 155 -2.44 10.64 11.30
C THR A 155 -2.71 10.44 12.79
N GLN A 156 -2.39 9.28 13.36
CA GLN A 156 -2.49 9.04 14.81
C GLN A 156 -1.63 10.01 15.64
N ALA A 157 -0.39 10.26 15.22
CA ALA A 157 0.48 11.23 15.88
C ALA A 157 -0.11 12.65 15.88
N SER A 158 -0.81 13.00 14.79
CA SER A 158 -1.47 14.31 14.65
C SER A 158 -2.68 14.45 15.58
N PHE A 159 -3.50 13.40 15.72
CA PHE A 159 -4.61 13.38 16.68
C PHE A 159 -4.12 13.41 18.15
N SER A 160 -3.02 12.72 18.45
CA SER A 160 -2.45 12.71 19.80
C SER A 160 -1.94 14.09 20.23
N CYS A 161 -1.32 14.86 19.33
CA CYS A 161 -0.84 16.22 19.62
C CYS A 161 -1.99 17.22 19.80
N ALA A 162 -3.06 17.10 19.02
CA ALA A 162 -4.23 17.97 19.17
C ALA A 162 -4.96 17.77 20.52
N SER A 163 -4.89 16.57 21.10
CA SER A 163 -5.52 16.28 22.39
C SER A 163 -4.79 16.90 23.60
N SER A 164 -3.47 17.11 23.49
CA SER A 164 -2.66 17.73 24.55
C SER A 164 -2.74 19.26 24.57
N GLU A 165 -3.15 19.89 23.47
CA GLU A 165 -3.34 21.35 23.42
C GLU A 165 -4.73 21.79 23.94
N SER A 166 -5.68 20.86 24.07
CA SER A 166 -7.02 21.11 24.60
C SER A 166 -7.08 21.15 26.15
N SER A 167 -5.97 20.92 26.85
CA SER A 167 -5.92 20.90 28.32
C SER A 167 -5.20 22.12 28.93
N VAL A 168 -5.19 23.27 28.24
CA VAL A 168 -4.83 24.53 28.90
C VAL A 168 -6.04 24.97 29.72
N GLU A 169 -5.94 24.76 31.02
CA GLU A 169 -6.86 25.27 32.03
C GLU A 169 -7.16 26.75 31.78
N LEU A 170 -8.45 27.08 31.68
CA LEU A 170 -8.97 28.42 31.88
C LEU A 170 -8.59 28.87 33.30
N VAL A 171 -7.43 29.52 33.43
CA VAL A 171 -7.09 30.31 34.61
C VAL A 171 -7.37 31.77 34.29
N ASP A 172 -8.20 32.35 35.15
CA ASP A 172 -8.68 33.72 35.13
C ASP A 172 -7.56 34.80 35.13
N MET A 173 -7.98 35.98 34.65
CA MET A 173 -7.49 37.33 34.94
C MET A 173 -6.31 37.94 34.15
N ALA A 174 -6.71 38.97 33.39
CA ALA A 174 -6.22 40.35 33.42
C ALA A 174 -4.78 40.67 32.98
N GLU A 175 -4.72 41.48 31.92
CA GLU A 175 -3.89 42.69 31.81
C GLU A 175 -2.36 42.52 31.89
N ALA A 176 -1.71 42.40 30.73
CA ALA A 176 -0.56 43.24 30.37
C ALA A 176 -0.05 42.90 28.96
N THR A 177 0.09 43.95 28.17
CA THR A 177 0.79 44.04 26.90
C THR A 177 2.26 43.62 27.00
N ALA A 178 2.73 42.79 26.06
CA ALA A 178 4.07 42.86 25.49
C ALA A 178 4.08 42.10 24.16
N GLU A 179 4.49 42.81 23.11
CA GLU A 179 4.84 42.25 21.81
C GLU A 179 6.01 41.28 22.02
N ASP A 180 5.74 39.98 21.88
CA ASP A 180 6.78 39.00 21.59
C ASP A 180 6.34 38.24 20.34
N ASP A 181 7.03 38.58 19.26
CA ASP A 181 6.97 37.98 17.93
C ASP A 181 7.50 36.54 18.03
N VAL A 182 6.70 35.64 18.60
CA VAL A 182 6.98 34.21 18.57
C VAL A 182 6.67 33.74 17.16
N SER A 183 7.68 33.91 16.31
CA SER A 183 7.86 33.12 15.10
C SER A 183 7.75 31.64 15.48
N LEU A 184 6.53 31.09 15.34
CA LEU A 184 6.23 29.66 15.43
C LEU A 184 7.08 28.95 14.37
N GLU A 185 8.24 28.49 14.81
CA GLU A 185 9.19 27.75 13.98
C GLU A 185 8.50 26.55 13.33
N ALA A 186 8.58 26.53 12.01
CA ALA A 186 7.97 25.59 11.10
C ALA A 186 8.60 24.17 11.13
N ASP A 187 9.15 23.72 12.27
CA ASP A 187 10.09 22.58 12.30
C ASP A 187 9.65 21.37 13.14
N THR A 188 8.37 21.24 13.48
CA THR A 188 7.82 20.04 14.13
C THR A 188 7.02 19.16 13.19
N VAL A 189 7.44 19.03 11.91
CA VAL A 189 6.93 17.93 11.07
C VAL A 189 7.34 16.61 11.75
N PRO A 190 6.39 15.78 12.23
CA PRO A 190 6.72 14.54 12.92
C PRO A 190 7.63 13.68 12.05
N LYS A 191 8.64 13.02 12.64
CA LYS A 191 9.56 12.12 11.91
C LYS A 191 8.82 11.16 10.97
N ALA A 192 7.65 10.66 11.41
CA ALA A 192 6.76 9.81 10.63
C ALA A 192 6.29 10.46 9.31
N THR A 193 6.03 11.76 9.29
CA THR A 193 5.61 12.49 8.09
C THR A 193 6.76 12.65 7.10
N LYS A 194 7.99 12.92 7.57
CA LYS A 194 9.19 12.96 6.69
C LYS A 194 9.50 11.58 6.08
N ASP A 195 9.39 10.52 6.88
CA ASP A 195 9.57 9.15 6.38
C ASP A 195 8.46 8.75 5.39
N TYR A 196 7.24 9.24 5.61
CA TYR A 196 6.12 9.05 4.69
C TYR A 196 6.34 9.77 3.34
N GLU A 197 6.78 11.02 3.36
CA GLU A 197 7.13 11.77 2.14
C GLU A 197 8.17 11.02 1.29
N ARG A 198 9.21 10.49 1.94
CA ARG A 198 10.24 9.71 1.27
C ARG A 198 9.66 8.45 0.64
N ALA A 199 8.75 7.75 1.33
CA ALA A 199 8.11 6.55 0.81
C ALA A 199 7.22 6.84 -0.41
N VAL A 200 6.45 7.94 -0.39
CA VAL A 200 5.64 8.38 -1.54
C VAL A 200 6.52 8.73 -2.72
N ALA A 201 7.61 9.48 -2.50
CA ALA A 201 8.55 9.84 -3.56
C ALA A 201 9.23 8.62 -4.18
N GLN A 202 9.54 7.60 -3.38
CA GLN A 202 10.08 6.32 -3.88
C GLN A 202 9.02 5.55 -4.69
N LEU A 203 7.77 5.47 -4.22
CA LEU A 203 6.68 4.81 -4.96
C LEU A 203 6.46 5.45 -6.33
N ALA A 204 6.50 6.79 -6.40
CA ALA A 204 6.34 7.53 -7.66
C ALA A 204 7.37 7.16 -8.74
N GLN A 205 8.54 6.61 -8.37
CA GLN A 205 9.55 6.18 -9.34
C GLN A 205 9.18 4.88 -10.09
N TRP A 206 8.23 4.10 -9.54
CA TRP A 206 7.87 2.76 -10.02
C TRP A 206 6.50 2.69 -10.67
N VAL A 207 5.64 3.63 -10.33
CA VAL A 207 4.28 3.76 -10.84
C VAL A 207 4.34 4.31 -12.27
N SER A 208 3.93 3.50 -13.25
CA SER A 208 3.86 3.91 -14.66
C SER A 208 2.60 4.77 -14.87
N GLY A 209 2.59 5.75 -15.77
CA GLY A 209 1.46 6.70 -15.92
C GLY A 209 0.11 6.12 -16.39
N SER A 210 -0.17 4.83 -16.16
CA SER A 210 -1.47 4.20 -16.36
C SER A 210 -2.49 4.66 -15.32
N GLN A 211 -3.78 4.53 -15.62
CA GLN A 211 -4.85 5.02 -14.75
C GLN A 211 -4.95 4.27 -13.40
N ALA A 212 -4.70 2.97 -13.39
CA ALA A 212 -4.70 2.13 -12.18
C ALA A 212 -3.50 2.48 -11.27
N ASP A 213 -2.36 2.77 -11.88
CA ASP A 213 -1.17 3.23 -11.20
C ASP A 213 -1.33 4.68 -10.68
N GLU A 214 -2.01 5.55 -11.42
CA GLU A 214 -2.43 6.88 -10.94
C GLU A 214 -3.31 6.76 -9.68
N ALA A 215 -4.27 5.83 -9.66
CA ALA A 215 -5.10 5.57 -8.47
C ALA A 215 -4.24 5.15 -7.26
N LYS A 216 -3.31 4.21 -7.43
CA LYS A 216 -2.39 3.77 -6.36
C LYS A 216 -1.56 4.93 -5.81
N HIS A 217 -1.02 5.77 -6.69
CA HIS A 217 -0.26 6.96 -6.31
C HIS A 217 -1.13 7.97 -5.54
N LEU A 218 -2.37 8.17 -5.98
CA LEU A 218 -3.32 9.04 -5.26
C LEU A 218 -3.66 8.51 -3.88
N PHE A 219 -3.91 7.21 -3.74
CA PHE A 219 -4.11 6.58 -2.43
C PHE A 219 -2.89 6.69 -1.51
N ALA A 220 -1.69 6.89 -2.06
CA ALA A 220 -0.48 7.16 -1.29
C ALA A 220 -0.22 8.65 -1.03
N THR A 221 -0.69 9.56 -1.89
CA THR A 221 -0.40 11.00 -1.78
C THR A 221 -1.47 11.76 -1.00
N VAL A 222 -2.74 11.37 -1.16
CA VAL A 222 -3.87 12.02 -0.48
C VAL A 222 -3.75 11.95 1.04
N PRO A 223 -3.39 10.80 1.67
CA PRO A 223 -3.26 10.74 3.11
C PRO A 223 -2.09 11.57 3.65
N LEU A 224 -1.07 11.84 2.83
CA LEU A 224 0.02 12.75 3.18
C LEU A 224 -0.50 14.20 3.29
N HIS A 225 -1.34 14.63 2.35
CA HIS A 225 -1.99 15.95 2.46
C HIS A 225 -2.96 16.02 3.64
N ILE A 226 -3.68 14.93 3.94
CA ILE A 226 -4.55 14.82 5.12
C ILE A 226 -3.74 14.97 6.41
N ALA A 227 -2.60 14.28 6.53
CA ALA A 227 -1.71 14.38 7.69
C ALA A 227 -1.12 15.79 7.87
N LYS A 228 -1.07 16.60 6.81
CA LYS A 228 -0.68 18.01 6.84
C LYS A 228 -1.88 18.97 6.99
N HIS A 229 -3.10 18.47 7.18
CA HIS A 229 -4.34 19.26 7.20
C HIS A 229 -4.62 20.06 5.92
N HIS A 230 -4.03 19.67 4.78
CA HIS A 230 -4.24 20.32 3.49
C HIS A 230 -5.38 19.67 2.69
N TYR A 231 -6.59 19.63 3.25
CA TYR A 231 -7.73 18.90 2.68
C TYR A 231 -8.11 19.37 1.26
N GLY A 232 -7.97 20.66 0.95
CA GLY A 232 -8.23 21.18 -0.39
C GLY A 232 -7.25 20.66 -1.45
N GLN A 233 -5.95 20.60 -1.10
CA GLN A 233 -4.92 20.02 -1.97
C GLN A 233 -5.10 18.51 -2.13
N ALA A 234 -5.62 17.84 -1.09
CA ALA A 234 -5.97 16.43 -1.11
C ALA A 234 -7.17 16.14 -2.04
N LEU A 235 -8.17 17.03 -2.08
CA LEU A 235 -9.41 16.87 -2.82
C LEU A 235 -9.23 17.07 -4.33
N GLN A 236 -8.45 18.07 -4.75
CA GLN A 236 -8.25 18.40 -6.17
C GLN A 236 -7.85 17.19 -7.05
N PRO A 237 -6.83 16.38 -6.70
CA PRO A 237 -6.43 15.27 -7.53
C PRO A 237 -7.44 14.12 -7.52
N VAL A 238 -8.19 13.92 -6.43
CA VAL A 238 -9.28 12.94 -6.35
C VAL A 238 -10.40 13.30 -7.32
N LEU A 239 -10.83 14.57 -7.33
CA LEU A 239 -11.85 15.05 -8.28
C LEU A 239 -11.37 14.93 -9.73
N LYS A 240 -10.11 15.28 -9.99
CA LYS A 240 -9.50 15.15 -11.33
C LYS A 240 -9.49 13.70 -11.80
N TRP A 241 -9.19 12.75 -10.92
CA TRP A 241 -9.21 11.33 -11.27
C TRP A 241 -10.64 10.82 -11.51
N LEU A 242 -11.59 11.15 -10.63
CA LEU A 242 -13.00 10.75 -10.79
C LEU A 242 -13.63 11.29 -12.09
N ALA A 243 -13.27 12.51 -12.48
CA ALA A 243 -13.74 13.12 -13.74
C ALA A 243 -13.15 12.46 -14.99
N LYS A 244 -11.93 11.90 -14.91
CA LYS A 244 -11.25 11.24 -16.02
C LYS A 244 -11.54 9.75 -16.10
N ALA A 245 -11.80 9.10 -14.97
CA ALA A 245 -11.98 7.68 -14.91
C ALA A 245 -13.30 7.28 -15.60
N PRO A 246 -13.27 6.41 -16.63
CA PRO A 246 -14.52 5.90 -17.21
C PRO A 246 -15.25 5.02 -16.20
N LEU A 247 -16.58 4.97 -16.25
CA LEU A 247 -17.39 4.03 -15.46
C LEU A 247 -17.31 2.63 -16.09
N LEU A 248 -16.35 1.81 -15.67
CA LEU A 248 -16.17 0.45 -16.15
C LEU A 248 -16.26 -0.55 -14.99
N VAL A 249 -16.79 -1.75 -15.24
CA VAL A 249 -16.82 -2.81 -14.22
C VAL A 249 -15.42 -3.09 -13.66
N ALA A 250 -14.39 -3.02 -14.52
CA ALA A 250 -13.00 -3.24 -14.15
C ALA A 250 -12.43 -2.22 -13.14
N ASN A 251 -13.00 -1.01 -13.04
CA ASN A 251 -12.53 0.03 -12.12
C ASN A 251 -13.58 0.46 -11.09
N ALA A 252 -14.70 -0.26 -11.00
CA ALA A 252 -15.81 0.07 -10.11
C ALA A 252 -15.38 0.13 -8.64
N ALA A 253 -14.57 -0.82 -8.18
CA ALA A 253 -14.06 -0.85 -6.81
C ALA A 253 -13.15 0.36 -6.50
N GLU A 254 -12.21 0.68 -7.39
CA GLU A 254 -11.31 1.82 -7.24
C GLU A 254 -12.07 3.14 -7.26
N ARG A 255 -13.06 3.27 -8.16
CA ARG A 255 -13.92 4.46 -8.24
C ARG A 255 -14.77 4.62 -6.98
N LYS A 256 -15.32 3.54 -6.44
CA LYS A 256 -16.05 3.56 -5.16
C LYS A 256 -15.16 4.06 -4.02
N SER A 257 -13.95 3.50 -3.88
CA SER A 257 -13.01 3.94 -2.85
C SER A 257 -12.56 5.40 -3.03
N MET A 258 -12.41 5.89 -4.27
CA MET A 258 -12.11 7.30 -4.53
C MET A 258 -13.30 8.22 -4.23
N ALA A 259 -14.53 7.78 -4.48
CA ALA A 259 -15.73 8.52 -4.13
C ALA A 259 -15.91 8.60 -2.60
N GLU A 260 -15.69 7.50 -1.87
CA GLU A 260 -15.69 7.50 -0.41
C GLU A 260 -14.63 8.45 0.15
N LEU A 261 -13.44 8.48 -0.44
CA LEU A 261 -12.37 9.41 -0.08
C LEU A 261 -12.75 10.88 -0.35
N ARG A 262 -13.39 11.16 -1.48
CA ARG A 262 -13.95 12.50 -1.77
C ARG A 262 -14.94 12.91 -0.69
N ASP A 263 -15.88 12.05 -0.33
CA ASP A 263 -16.95 12.37 0.62
C ASP A 263 -16.39 12.64 2.03
N GLN A 264 -15.36 11.89 2.44
CA GLN A 264 -14.65 12.14 3.69
C GLN A 264 -13.89 13.48 3.69
N LEU A 265 -13.23 13.83 2.59
CA LEU A 265 -12.54 15.11 2.46
C LEU A 265 -13.53 16.28 2.50
N LEU A 266 -14.67 16.16 1.81
CA LEU A 266 -15.74 17.15 1.85
C LEU A 266 -16.33 17.29 3.26
N ALA A 267 -16.50 16.18 3.99
CA ALA A 267 -16.96 16.20 5.37
C ALA A 267 -15.97 16.93 6.30
N LYS A 268 -14.66 16.70 6.16
CA LYS A 268 -13.63 17.44 6.92
C LYS A 268 -13.54 18.92 6.55
N LEU A 269 -13.97 19.30 5.34
CA LEU A 269 -14.11 20.70 4.90
C LEU A 269 -15.45 21.33 5.28
N HIS A 270 -16.38 20.56 5.87
CA HIS A 270 -17.76 20.97 6.16
C HIS A 270 -18.57 21.41 4.90
N TRP A 271 -18.27 20.83 3.74
CA TRP A 271 -18.91 21.15 2.46
C TRP A 271 -20.11 20.25 2.16
N THR A 272 -21.10 20.24 3.06
CA THR A 272 -22.25 19.32 3.00
C THR A 272 -23.06 19.41 1.70
N VAL A 273 -23.26 20.63 1.18
CA VAL A 273 -23.99 20.86 -0.09
C VAL A 273 -23.33 20.12 -1.26
N TRP A 274 -22.00 20.08 -1.30
CA TRP A 274 -21.26 19.38 -2.35
C TRP A 274 -21.32 17.87 -2.17
N THR A 275 -21.28 17.39 -0.92
CA THR A 275 -21.48 15.97 -0.61
C THR A 275 -22.85 15.49 -1.13
N ASP A 276 -23.92 16.23 -0.85
CA ASP A 276 -25.27 15.92 -1.31
C ASP A 276 -25.37 15.94 -2.85
N HIS A 277 -24.77 16.94 -3.49
CA HIS A 277 -24.71 17.04 -4.95
C HIS A 277 -24.04 15.80 -5.57
N TYR A 278 -22.91 15.37 -5.01
CA TYR A 278 -22.20 14.21 -5.53
C TYR A 278 -22.90 12.87 -5.24
N HIS A 279 -23.61 12.74 -4.11
CA HIS A 279 -24.45 11.57 -3.86
C HIS A 279 -25.59 11.48 -4.88
N ALA A 280 -26.24 12.59 -5.19
CA ALA A 280 -27.26 12.65 -6.23
C ALA A 280 -26.69 12.29 -7.62
N LEU A 281 -25.51 12.81 -7.95
CA LEU A 281 -24.80 12.47 -9.19
C LEU A 281 -24.46 10.98 -9.27
N SER A 282 -23.92 10.40 -8.19
CA SER A 282 -23.56 8.97 -8.15
C SER A 282 -24.78 8.06 -8.27
N ALA A 283 -25.92 8.44 -7.69
CA ALA A 283 -27.19 7.72 -7.84
C ALA A 283 -27.71 7.76 -9.29
N ALA A 284 -27.47 8.87 -10.00
CA ALA A 284 -27.81 9.01 -11.42
C ALA A 284 -26.83 8.26 -12.34
N GLU A 285 -25.55 8.18 -11.98
CA GLU A 285 -24.49 7.48 -12.75
C GLU A 285 -24.53 5.96 -12.59
N SER A 286 -25.02 5.46 -11.45
CA SER A 286 -25.12 4.03 -11.14
C SER A 286 -26.55 3.65 -10.74
N PRO A 287 -27.54 3.76 -11.65
CA PRO A 287 -28.86 3.25 -11.38
C PRO A 287 -28.75 1.75 -11.13
N ALA A 288 -29.34 1.28 -10.03
CA ALA A 288 -29.34 -0.11 -9.57
C ALA A 288 -29.76 -1.15 -10.65
N SER A 289 -30.25 -0.70 -11.80
CA SER A 289 -30.59 -1.51 -12.97
C SER A 289 -29.40 -2.11 -13.75
N TYR A 290 -28.15 -1.72 -13.47
CA TYR A 290 -26.97 -2.36 -14.10
C TYR A 290 -26.41 -3.56 -13.32
N GLU A 291 -26.83 -3.80 -12.07
CA GLU A 291 -26.47 -5.01 -11.31
C GLU A 291 -27.35 -6.24 -11.67
N ALA A 292 -28.33 -6.06 -12.57
CA ALA A 292 -29.29 -7.09 -12.98
C ALA A 292 -29.08 -7.64 -14.41
N LEU A 293 -27.94 -7.35 -15.06
CA LEU A 293 -27.51 -7.90 -16.35
C LEU A 293 -26.14 -8.57 -16.21
#